data_AF-A0A1U9Z5Q4-F1
#
_entry.id   AF-A0A1U9Z5Q4-F1
#
_cell.length_a   1.000
_cell.length_b   1.000
_cell.length_c   1.000
_cell.angle_alpha   90.00
_cell.angle_beta   90.00
_cell.angle_gamma   90.00
#
_symmetry.space_group_name_H-M   'P 1'
#
loop_
_entity.id
_entity.type
_entity.pdbx_description
1 polymer ?
#
loop_
_entity_poly.entity_id
_entity_poly.type
_entity_poly.pdbx_seq_one_letter_code
_entity_poly.pdbx_strand_id
1 'polypeptide(L)'
;MRPTRSRSASQIADVANSLIDPILAKRAGISTALLNAWPEIAGETYAEFSRPEKIAWPKRNGANEDGGFKPGTLTIACEGARVLFLTHAQDELIHRVNGFFGYVAIERVRVVQKPVQPLGGNHRPKPTLSPSETRDLEARLAGIESEALRKAIMRLGAGVMSEKRNKRR
;
A
#
# COMPACT_ATOMS: atom_id res chain seq x y z
N MET A 1 31.69 31.46 -2.77
CA MET A 1 30.42 31.31 -3.50
C MET A 1 29.96 29.86 -3.35
N ARG A 2 28.94 29.57 -2.54
CA ARG A 2 28.34 28.23 -2.41
C ARG A 2 27.03 28.21 -3.21
N PRO A 3 26.79 27.26 -4.13
CA PRO A 3 25.56 27.26 -4.91
C PRO A 3 24.39 26.82 -4.02
N THR A 4 23.41 27.71 -3.88
CA THR A 4 22.13 27.44 -3.23
C THR A 4 21.26 26.61 -4.17
N ARG A 5 21.15 25.30 -3.92
CA ARG A 5 20.21 24.44 -4.65
C ARG A 5 18.77 24.79 -4.27
N SER A 6 17.95 25.08 -5.28
CA SER A 6 16.53 25.38 -5.20
C SER A 6 15.74 24.24 -4.52
N ARG A 7 14.98 24.56 -3.48
CA ARG A 7 14.04 23.68 -2.74
C ARG A 7 12.64 23.72 -3.35
N SER A 8 12.47 23.29 -4.60
CA SER A 8 11.19 23.56 -5.29
C SER A 8 10.49 22.36 -5.95
N ALA A 9 10.94 21.12 -5.76
CA ALA A 9 10.25 19.94 -6.31
C ALA A 9 10.23 18.68 -5.43
N SER A 10 10.34 18.80 -4.09
CA SER A 10 10.41 17.66 -3.16
C SER A 10 9.47 17.79 -1.94
N GLN A 11 8.36 18.53 -2.05
CA GLN A 11 7.72 19.11 -0.86
C GLN A 11 6.60 18.31 -0.18
N ILE A 12 6.09 17.22 -0.76
CA ILE A 12 5.01 16.46 -0.11
C ILE A 12 5.49 15.07 0.31
N ALA A 13 6.17 14.34 -0.58
CA ALA A 13 6.66 13.00 -0.29
C ALA A 13 7.69 13.00 0.87
N ASP A 14 8.64 13.93 0.87
CA ASP A 14 9.66 14.00 1.92
C ASP A 14 9.07 14.36 3.28
N VAL A 15 8.10 15.29 3.29
CA VAL A 15 7.38 15.68 4.51
C VAL A 15 6.53 14.51 5.01
N ALA A 16 5.81 13.82 4.12
CA ALA A 16 5.02 12.64 4.47
C ALA A 16 5.91 11.50 5.01
N ASN A 17 7.03 11.20 4.35
CA ASN A 17 7.99 10.19 4.81
C ASN A 17 8.55 10.55 6.19
N SER A 18 8.91 11.83 6.43
CA SER A 18 9.41 12.28 7.73
C SER A 18 8.40 12.11 8.88
N LEU A 19 7.10 12.11 8.59
CA LEU A 19 6.03 11.88 9.56
C LEU A 19 5.69 10.40 9.74
N ILE A 20 5.76 9.62 8.65
CA ILE A 20 5.35 8.20 8.63
C ILE A 20 6.48 7.29 9.12
N ASP A 21 7.73 7.58 8.74
CA ASP A 21 8.90 6.75 9.06
C ASP A 21 9.09 6.54 10.57
N PRO A 22 8.96 7.55 11.46
CA PRO A 22 9.08 7.33 12.90
C PRO A 22 8.04 6.34 13.44
N ILE A 23 6.83 6.35 12.89
CA ILE A 23 5.74 5.46 13.29
C ILE A 23 6.01 4.04 12.78
N LEU A 24 6.41 3.90 11.51
CA LEU A 24 6.77 2.61 10.92
C LEU A 24 7.98 1.99 11.62
N ALA A 25 9.01 2.78 11.90
CA ALA A 25 10.18 2.33 12.65
C ALA A 25 9.79 1.81 14.04
N LYS A 26 8.91 2.52 14.76
CA LYS A 26 8.46 2.10 16.10
C LYS A 26 7.57 0.85 16.08
N ARG A 27 6.66 0.73 15.09
CA ARG A 27 5.66 -0.35 15.06
C ARG A 27 6.14 -1.60 14.32
N ALA A 28 6.94 -1.41 13.28
CA ALA A 28 7.31 -2.44 12.33
C ALA A 28 8.82 -2.47 12.05
N GLY A 29 9.63 -1.55 12.57
CA GLY A 29 11.08 -1.57 12.36
C GLY A 29 11.51 -1.38 10.91
N ILE A 30 10.62 -0.90 10.03
CA ILE A 30 10.85 -0.64 8.60
C ILE A 30 10.70 0.84 8.28
N SER A 31 11.16 1.25 7.10
CA SER A 31 11.01 2.60 6.56
C SER A 31 10.20 2.60 5.26
N THR A 32 9.66 3.76 4.90
CA THR A 32 9.07 4.03 3.58
C THR A 32 10.06 3.76 2.45
N ALA A 33 11.34 4.04 2.66
CA ALA A 33 12.40 3.74 1.70
C ALA A 33 12.47 2.23 1.35
N LEU A 34 12.44 1.34 2.36
CA LEU A 34 12.42 -0.11 2.12
C LEU A 34 11.16 -0.56 1.36
N LEU A 35 10.01 0.01 1.71
CA LEU A 35 8.73 -0.31 1.06
C LEU A 35 8.76 0.10 -0.42
N ASN A 36 9.27 1.29 -0.73
CA ASN A 36 9.33 1.82 -2.09
C ASN A 36 10.38 1.10 -2.95
N ALA A 37 11.52 0.72 -2.36
CA ALA A 37 12.57 0.00 -3.06
C ALA A 37 12.30 -1.50 -3.19
N TRP A 38 11.24 -2.03 -2.57
CA TRP A 38 10.96 -3.47 -2.57
C TRP A 38 10.93 -4.12 -3.96
N PRO A 39 10.35 -3.51 -5.02
CA PRO A 39 10.38 -4.09 -6.36
C PRO A 39 11.79 -4.29 -6.92
N GLU A 40 12.72 -3.40 -6.58
CA GLU A 40 14.12 -3.48 -6.99
C GLU A 40 14.88 -4.51 -6.14
N ILE A 41 14.63 -4.54 -4.83
CA ILE A 41 15.28 -5.44 -3.88
C ILE A 41 14.84 -6.89 -4.08
N ALA A 42 13.53 -7.13 -4.23
CA ALA A 42 12.99 -8.46 -4.45
C ALA A 42 13.05 -8.85 -5.93
N GLY A 43 13.04 -7.89 -6.85
CA GLY A 43 12.97 -8.16 -8.28
C GLY A 43 11.55 -8.47 -8.73
N GLU A 44 11.31 -8.33 -10.03
CA GLU A 44 9.99 -8.38 -10.65
C GLU A 44 9.22 -9.66 -10.28
N THR A 45 9.90 -10.81 -10.30
CA THR A 45 9.31 -12.11 -9.95
C THR A 45 8.68 -12.10 -8.57
N TYR A 46 9.42 -11.73 -7.52
CA TYR A 46 8.95 -11.84 -6.14
C TYR A 46 8.11 -10.63 -5.70
N ALA A 47 8.36 -9.46 -6.27
CA ALA A 47 7.69 -8.22 -5.88
C ALA A 47 6.18 -8.23 -6.15
N GLU A 48 5.73 -8.97 -7.17
CA GLU A 48 4.30 -9.08 -7.51
C GLU A 48 3.47 -9.69 -6.37
N PHE A 49 4.07 -10.62 -5.61
CA PHE A 49 3.37 -11.44 -4.63
C PHE A 49 3.99 -11.42 -3.24
N SER A 50 4.91 -10.50 -2.97
CA SER A 50 5.53 -10.33 -1.65
C SER A 50 5.64 -8.86 -1.26
N ARG A 51 5.61 -8.58 0.06
CA ARG A 51 5.89 -7.25 0.61
C ARG A 51 6.54 -7.33 1.99
N PRO A 52 7.43 -6.39 2.36
CA PRO A 52 8.02 -6.37 3.68
C PRO A 52 6.98 -5.88 4.69
N GLU A 53 6.80 -6.61 5.80
CA GLU A 53 5.81 -6.27 6.83
C GLU A 53 6.46 -5.65 8.06
N LYS A 54 7.55 -6.23 8.54
CA LYS A 54 8.28 -5.74 9.71
C LYS A 54 9.67 -6.31 9.80
N ILE A 55 10.58 -5.60 10.46
CA ILE A 55 11.86 -6.12 10.94
C ILE A 55 11.79 -6.20 12.47
N ALA A 56 11.97 -7.41 12.99
CA ALA A 56 12.11 -7.64 14.41
C ALA A 56 13.60 -7.50 14.77
N TRP A 57 13.96 -6.37 15.35
CA TRP A 57 15.30 -6.11 15.87
C TRP A 57 15.47 -6.80 17.24
N PRO A 58 16.58 -7.53 17.47
CA PRO A 58 16.85 -8.11 18.77
C PRO A 58 16.97 -7.00 19.83
N LYS A 59 16.47 -7.27 21.04
CA LYS A 59 16.61 -6.33 22.15
C LYS A 59 18.09 -6.16 22.48
N ARG A 60 18.54 -4.91 22.60
CA ARG A 60 19.85 -4.59 23.18
C ARG A 60 19.76 -4.92 24.68
N ASN A 61 20.35 -6.04 25.09
CA ASN A 61 20.44 -6.38 26.50
C ASN A 61 21.41 -5.38 27.16
N GLY A 62 21.00 -4.84 28.31
CA GLY A 62 21.66 -3.69 28.93
C GLY A 62 23.11 -3.94 29.36
N ALA A 63 23.90 -2.87 29.26
CA ALA A 63 25.18 -2.55 29.91
C ALA A 63 26.37 -3.53 29.83
N ASN A 64 26.21 -4.84 29.59
CA ASN A 64 27.29 -5.82 29.78
C ASN A 64 27.59 -6.75 28.59
N GLU A 65 26.95 -6.56 27.44
CA GLU A 65 27.39 -7.18 26.19
C GLU A 65 27.87 -6.07 25.26
N ASP A 66 29.04 -6.25 24.66
CA ASP A 66 29.60 -5.36 23.63
C ASP A 66 28.48 -4.80 22.76
N GLY A 67 28.34 -3.47 22.76
CA GLY A 67 27.21 -2.72 22.20
C GLY A 67 27.07 -2.78 20.67
N GLY A 68 27.41 -3.92 20.07
CA GLY A 68 27.35 -4.21 18.66
C GLY A 68 25.93 -4.23 18.12
N PHE A 69 25.81 -3.78 16.88
CA PHE A 69 24.61 -3.95 16.09
C PHE A 69 24.37 -5.45 15.84
N LYS A 70 23.20 -5.97 16.24
CA LYS A 70 22.78 -7.36 15.97
C LYS A 70 21.74 -7.36 14.84
N PRO A 71 21.90 -8.21 13.81
CA PRO A 71 20.97 -8.28 12.70
C PRO A 71 19.56 -8.70 13.15
N GLY A 72 18.56 -8.25 12.41
CA GLY A 72 17.14 -8.49 12.66
C GLY A 72 16.57 -9.64 11.85
N THR A 73 15.30 -9.96 12.13
CA THR A 73 14.49 -10.87 11.32
C THR A 73 13.48 -10.08 10.49
N LEU A 74 13.56 -10.16 9.16
CA LEU A 74 12.58 -9.56 8.24
C LEU A 74 11.38 -10.49 8.09
N THR A 75 10.19 -9.99 8.40
CA THR A 75 8.93 -10.67 8.10
C THR A 75 8.38 -10.16 6.77
N ILE A 76 8.05 -11.07 5.86
CA ILE A 76 7.53 -10.78 4.52
C ILE A 76 6.13 -11.38 4.40
N ALA A 77 5.16 -10.55 4.04
CA ALA A 77 3.85 -11.03 3.61
C ALA A 77 3.95 -11.60 2.20
N CYS A 78 3.39 -12.77 1.97
CA CYS A 78 3.38 -13.45 0.68
C CYS A 78 1.99 -14.02 0.39
N GLU A 79 1.59 -14.01 -0.87
CA GLU A 79 0.39 -14.72 -1.31
C GLU A 79 0.57 -16.23 -1.14
N GLY A 80 -0.44 -16.90 -0.58
CA GLY A 80 -0.32 -18.27 -0.05
C GLY A 80 0.21 -19.29 -1.06
N ALA A 81 -0.24 -19.23 -2.31
CA ALA A 81 0.16 -20.16 -3.36
C ALA A 81 1.65 -20.02 -3.76
N ARG A 82 2.32 -18.92 -3.39
CA ARG A 82 3.67 -18.58 -3.85
C ARG A 82 4.73 -18.58 -2.73
N VAL A 83 4.35 -18.97 -1.50
CA VAL A 83 5.25 -18.99 -0.32
C VAL A 83 6.48 -19.88 -0.52
N LEU A 84 6.31 -21.02 -1.17
CA LEU A 84 7.40 -21.98 -1.37
C LEU A 84 8.54 -21.36 -2.21
N PHE A 85 8.20 -20.63 -3.28
CA PHE A 85 9.18 -19.94 -4.12
C PHE A 85 10.00 -18.94 -3.33
N LEU A 86 9.34 -18.13 -2.49
CA LEU A 86 10.02 -17.13 -1.66
C LEU A 86 10.92 -17.79 -0.60
N THR A 87 10.52 -18.95 -0.08
CA THR A 87 11.28 -19.70 0.94
C THR A 87 12.55 -20.29 0.34
N HIS A 88 12.50 -20.82 -0.89
CA HIS A 88 13.68 -21.31 -1.59
C HIS A 88 14.66 -20.20 -1.97
N ALA A 89 14.17 -19.00 -2.27
CA ALA A 89 14.98 -17.84 -2.61
C ALA A 89 15.40 -16.98 -1.40
N GLN A 90 15.21 -17.49 -0.17
CA GLN A 90 15.42 -16.72 1.04
C GLN A 90 16.85 -16.16 1.16
N ASP A 91 17.87 -16.97 0.88
CA ASP A 91 19.26 -16.56 1.08
C ASP A 91 19.70 -15.49 0.07
N GLU A 92 19.21 -15.57 -1.16
CA GLU A 92 19.37 -14.52 -2.18
C GLU A 92 18.67 -13.23 -1.74
N LEU A 93 17.43 -13.35 -1.26
CA LEU A 93 16.66 -12.19 -0.82
C LEU A 93 17.31 -11.50 0.39
N ILE A 94 17.87 -12.26 1.34
CA ILE A 94 18.65 -11.71 2.45
C ILE A 94 19.87 -10.93 1.93
N HIS A 95 20.61 -11.48 0.96
CA HIS A 95 21.73 -10.77 0.34
C HIS A 95 21.30 -9.45 -0.31
N ARG A 96 20.22 -9.47 -1.09
CA ARG A 96 19.72 -8.27 -1.78
C ARG A 96 19.21 -7.21 -0.81
N VAL A 97 18.50 -7.62 0.24
CA VAL A 97 18.04 -6.71 1.31
C VAL A 97 19.23 -6.10 2.05
N ASN A 98 20.25 -6.88 2.40
CA ASN A 98 21.45 -6.36 3.05
C ASN A 98 22.27 -5.46 2.11
N GLY A 99 22.28 -5.74 0.80
CA GLY A 99 22.85 -4.88 -0.22
C GLY A 99 22.18 -3.50 -0.24
N PHE A 100 20.84 -3.45 -0.12
CA PHE A 100 20.10 -2.20 0.02
C PHE A 100 20.46 -1.43 1.30
N PHE A 101 20.61 -2.13 2.43
CA PHE A 101 21.02 -1.49 3.68
C PHE A 101 22.50 -1.05 3.70
N GLY A 102 23.35 -1.69 2.90
CA GLY A 102 24.80 -1.46 2.88
C GLY A 102 25.55 -2.10 4.06
N TYR A 103 24.87 -2.91 4.88
CA TYR A 103 25.43 -3.68 5.98
C TYR A 103 24.55 -4.90 6.28
N VAL A 104 25.01 -5.82 7.13
CA VAL A 104 24.27 -7.03 7.52
C VAL A 104 23.13 -6.67 8.47
N ALA A 105 22.04 -6.14 7.93
CA ALA A 105 20.86 -5.72 8.68
C ALA A 105 19.95 -6.90 9.03
N ILE A 106 19.85 -7.89 8.14
CA ILE A 106 18.94 -9.03 8.24
C ILE A 106 19.75 -10.32 8.25
N GLU A 107 19.47 -11.16 9.24
CA GLU A 107 20.04 -12.52 9.33
C GLU A 107 19.02 -13.57 8.87
N ARG A 108 17.73 -13.29 9.06
CA ARG A 108 16.67 -14.26 8.82
C ARG A 108 15.46 -13.62 8.17
N VAL A 109 14.84 -14.36 7.26
CA VAL A 109 13.52 -14.04 6.72
C VAL A 109 12.48 -14.98 7.34
N ARG A 110 11.30 -14.43 7.61
CA ARG A 110 10.10 -15.16 7.99
C ARG A 110 9.00 -14.82 7.01
N VAL A 111 8.46 -15.82 6.33
CA VAL A 111 7.32 -15.63 5.41
C VAL A 111 6.01 -15.83 6.16
N VAL A 112 5.05 -14.91 5.97
CA VAL A 112 3.68 -15.03 6.49
C VAL A 112 2.68 -14.94 5.36
N GLN A 113 1.66 -15.79 5.39
CA GLN A 113 0.62 -15.79 4.38
C GLN A 113 -0.35 -14.63 4.63
N LYS A 114 -0.34 -13.63 3.74
CA LYS A 114 -1.22 -12.47 3.79
C LYS A 114 -1.49 -11.97 2.38
N PRO A 115 -2.66 -11.36 2.11
CA PRO A 115 -2.90 -10.69 0.82
C PRO A 115 -1.91 -9.54 0.65
N VAL A 116 -1.09 -9.61 -0.41
CA VAL A 116 -0.01 -8.65 -0.67
C VAL A 116 -0.55 -7.40 -1.34
N GLN A 117 -1.47 -7.56 -2.30
CA GLN A 117 -2.31 -6.47 -2.77
C GLN A 117 -3.59 -6.38 -1.93
N PRO A 118 -4.08 -5.18 -1.59
CA PRO A 118 -5.46 -5.06 -1.12
C PRO A 118 -6.37 -5.64 -2.20
N LEU A 119 -7.28 -6.54 -1.80
CA LEU A 119 -8.28 -7.17 -2.66
C LEU A 119 -9.10 -6.08 -3.37
N GLY A 120 -8.69 -5.69 -4.58
CA GLY A 120 -9.36 -4.70 -5.40
C GLY A 120 -9.28 -3.28 -4.86
N GLY A 121 -8.92 -2.33 -5.71
CA GLY A 121 -9.27 -0.93 -5.48
C GLY A 121 -10.76 -0.86 -5.15
N ASN A 122 -11.12 -0.08 -4.12
CA ASN A 122 -12.46 0.04 -3.60
C ASN A 122 -13.47 0.27 -4.74
N HIS A 123 -14.03 -0.80 -5.30
CA HIS A 123 -15.11 -0.74 -6.27
C HIS A 123 -16.30 -0.30 -5.46
N ARG A 124 -16.41 1.01 -5.25
CA ARG A 124 -17.65 1.60 -4.76
C ARG A 124 -18.74 1.05 -5.68
N PRO A 125 -19.73 0.32 -5.12
CA PRO A 125 -20.78 -0.26 -5.94
C PRO A 125 -21.38 0.85 -6.79
N LYS A 126 -21.60 0.58 -8.08
CA LYS A 126 -22.21 1.56 -8.99
C LYS A 126 -23.50 2.05 -8.32
N PRO A 127 -23.71 3.38 -8.24
CA PRO A 127 -24.93 3.91 -7.64
C PRO A 127 -26.16 3.31 -8.32
N THR A 128 -27.06 2.71 -7.54
CA THR A 128 -28.31 2.13 -8.04
C THR A 128 -29.50 2.92 -7.51
N LEU A 129 -30.43 3.23 -8.43
CA LEU A 129 -31.76 3.74 -8.12
C LEU A 129 -32.65 2.59 -7.67
N SER A 130 -33.50 2.84 -6.69
CA SER A 130 -34.61 1.94 -6.37
C SER A 130 -35.69 2.00 -7.48
N PRO A 131 -36.56 0.98 -7.59
CA PRO A 131 -37.61 0.96 -8.63
C PRO A 131 -38.54 2.17 -8.61
N SER A 132 -38.80 2.77 -7.44
CA SER A 132 -39.60 3.99 -7.30
C SER A 132 -38.85 5.23 -7.77
N GLU A 133 -37.56 5.36 -7.43
CA GLU A 133 -36.70 6.47 -7.87
C GLU A 133 -36.49 6.46 -9.39
N THR A 134 -36.32 5.28 -9.99
CA THR A 134 -36.22 5.11 -11.45
C THR A 134 -37.49 5.59 -12.15
N ARG A 135 -38.68 5.19 -11.67
CA ARG A 135 -39.96 5.60 -12.26
C ARG A 135 -40.23 7.10 -12.15
N ASP A 136 -39.93 7.70 -10.99
CA ASP A 136 -40.06 9.15 -10.79
C ASP A 136 -39.10 9.92 -11.71
N LEU A 137 -37.86 9.46 -11.84
CA LEU A 137 -36.88 10.10 -12.72
C LEU A 137 -37.26 9.93 -14.20
N GLU A 138 -37.74 8.76 -14.61
CA GLU A 138 -38.23 8.52 -15.97
C GLU A 138 -39.45 9.39 -16.32
N ALA A 139 -40.39 9.55 -15.39
CA ALA A 139 -41.55 10.42 -15.57
C ALA A 139 -41.14 11.89 -15.76
N ARG A 140 -40.12 12.35 -15.02
CA ARG A 140 -39.58 13.71 -15.15
C ARG A 140 -38.78 13.94 -16.43
N LEU A 141 -38.25 12.88 -17.03
CA LEU A 141 -37.46 12.93 -18.26
C LEU A 141 -38.29 12.63 -19.52
N ALA A 142 -39.62 12.42 -19.39
CA ALA A 142 -40.50 12.09 -20.50
C ALA A 142 -40.55 13.16 -21.61
N GLY A 143 -40.23 14.42 -21.29
CA GLY A 143 -40.14 15.52 -22.26
C GLY A 143 -38.80 15.67 -22.97
N ILE A 144 -37.83 14.78 -22.74
CA ILE A 144 -36.50 14.86 -23.38
C ILE A 144 -36.47 13.95 -24.62
N GLU A 145 -36.38 14.57 -25.79
CA GLU A 145 -36.34 13.85 -27.08
C GLU A 145 -35.00 13.16 -27.34
N SER A 146 -33.91 13.67 -26.74
CA SER A 146 -32.58 13.08 -26.89
C SER A 146 -32.37 11.90 -25.94
N GLU A 147 -32.35 10.70 -26.51
CA GLU A 147 -32.10 9.45 -25.76
C GLU A 147 -30.71 9.42 -25.12
N ALA A 148 -29.70 10.02 -25.76
CA ALA A 148 -28.35 10.15 -25.20
C ALA A 148 -28.35 11.02 -23.93
N LEU A 149 -29.08 12.15 -23.96
CA LEU A 149 -29.24 13.05 -22.83
C LEU A 149 -30.04 12.38 -21.70
N ARG A 150 -31.13 11.68 -22.04
CA ARG A 150 -31.94 10.92 -21.08
C ARG A 150 -31.09 9.90 -20.33
N LYS A 151 -30.27 9.12 -21.04
CA LYS A 151 -29.33 8.15 -20.42
C LYS A 151 -28.27 8.81 -19.55
N ALA A 152 -27.74 9.96 -19.96
CA ALA A 152 -26.76 10.70 -19.17
C ALA A 152 -27.37 11.20 -17.85
N ILE A 153 -28.59 11.74 -17.89
CA ILE A 153 -29.29 12.24 -16.69
C ILE A 153 -29.71 11.08 -15.78
N MET A 154 -30.14 9.94 -16.32
CA MET A 154 -30.41 8.74 -15.52
C MET A 154 -29.17 8.27 -14.75
N ARG A 155 -27.99 8.27 -15.39
CA ARG A 155 -26.72 7.92 -14.74
C ARG A 155 -26.33 8.91 -13.65
N LEU A 156 -26.56 10.21 -13.87
CA LEU A 156 -26.29 11.25 -12.87
C LEU A 156 -27.24 11.14 -11.68
N GLY A 157 -28.54 10.95 -11.94
CA GLY A 157 -29.57 10.78 -10.91
C GLY A 157 -29.28 9.60 -9.99
N ALA A 158 -28.81 8.48 -10.55
CA ALA A 158 -28.36 7.33 -9.78
C ALA A 158 -27.23 7.69 -8.79
N GLY A 159 -26.26 8.49 -9.22
CA GLY A 159 -25.16 8.97 -8.37
C GLY A 159 -25.62 9.83 -7.20
N VAL A 160 -26.39 10.88 -7.49
CA VAL A 160 -26.81 11.89 -6.51
C VAL A 160 -27.78 11.31 -5.47
N MET A 161 -28.74 10.48 -5.90
CA MET A 161 -29.72 9.88 -4.99
C MET A 161 -29.08 8.83 -4.07
N SER A 162 -28.14 8.04 -4.59
CA SER A 162 -27.37 7.08 -3.78
C SER A 162 -26.49 7.79 -2.73
N GLU A 163 -25.85 8.91 -3.09
CA GLU A 163 -25.06 9.71 -2.16
C GLU A 163 -25.92 10.31 -1.04
N LYS A 164 -27.10 10.86 -1.39
CA LYS A 164 -28.05 11.41 -0.41
C LYS A 164 -28.57 10.35 0.57
N ARG A 165 -28.80 9.12 0.09
CA ARG A 165 -29.18 7.98 0.94
C ARG A 165 -28.06 7.58 1.89
N ASN A 166 -26.81 7.60 1.42
CA ASN A 166 -25.66 7.24 2.24
C ASN A 166 -25.32 8.29 3.31
N LYS A 167 -25.63 9.58 3.07
CA LYS A 167 -25.49 10.66 4.08
C LYS A 167 -26.61 10.67 5.15
N ARG A 168 -27.72 9.96 4.91
CA ARG A 168 -28.88 9.87 5.82
C ARG A 168 -28.86 8.62 6.72
N ARG A 169 -27.93 7.70 6.46
CA ARG A 169 -27.65 6.53 7.30
C ARG A 169 -26.53 6.86 8.26
#